data_AF-A0A8H6F743-F1
#
_entry.id   AF-A0A8H6F743-F1
#
_cell.length_a   1.000
_cell.length_b   1.000
_cell.length_c   1.000
_cell.angle_alpha   90.00
_cell.angle_beta   90.00
_cell.angle_gamma   90.00
#
_symmetry.space_group_name_H-M   'P 1'
#
loop_
_entity.id
_entity.type
_entity.pdbx_description
1 polymer ?
#
loop_
_entity_poly.entity_id
_entity_poly.type
_entity_poly.pdbx_seq_one_letter_code
_entity_poly.pdbx_strand_id
1 'polypeptide(L)'
;MDVTNMDESTGKCTQQLYSFSGNLSPLDEELSVHFRGPLTLLQFGVYYPSSSALQTSTVESSPAVSSAAADDNANSGSGSSAGSGSGYGSVSALDGEGKAYRSDISTKSAPTSTSAQPSSSETASVDGAWTRDSYYTPGSTDNCVFLNYHGGSGSGVWSAKFGNSLSYANADNSGGSSTPVPLEETTIKSGEEYIIFSGSKCGSSSDCGYYRKGTVAYHGFKGASKIFVFEFEMPSDTNGNGYNQDMPAVWLLNAKIPRTLQYGEATCSCWKTGCGELDLFEVLSSGSSQNSNNGGGGSQDYFERPTSGTFKGVVIFYGDEIHILQVDDETEFGSSLDEETVNAWLKKSVSLPLLVTRFVIPPFSAPFFKKHFVTCI
;
A
#
# COMPACT_ATOMS: atom_id res chain seq x y z
N MET A 1 -0.75 -5.87 13.50
CA MET A 1 0.44 -6.18 14.33
C MET A 1 1.66 -5.71 13.56
N ASP A 2 2.58 -5.01 14.21
CA ASP A 2 3.82 -4.56 13.59
C ASP A 2 5.00 -5.43 14.04
N VAL A 3 5.90 -5.76 13.12
CA VAL A 3 7.13 -6.48 13.44
C VAL A 3 8.02 -5.59 14.30
N THR A 4 8.67 -6.17 15.31
CA THR A 4 9.64 -5.48 16.19
C THR A 4 11.01 -6.13 16.21
N ASN A 5 11.11 -7.38 15.77
CA ASN A 5 12.38 -8.09 15.62
C ASN A 5 12.25 -9.23 14.62
N MET A 6 13.33 -9.48 13.88
CA MET A 6 13.55 -10.63 13.03
C MET A 6 14.87 -11.28 13.45
N ASP A 7 14.81 -12.48 14.03
CA ASP A 7 15.98 -13.22 14.48
C ASP A 7 16.55 -14.08 13.35
N GLU A 8 17.67 -13.64 12.79
CA GLU A 8 18.38 -14.32 11.69
C GLU A 8 18.91 -15.73 12.08
N SER A 9 19.06 -16.02 13.38
CA SER A 9 19.54 -17.34 13.84
C SER A 9 18.41 -18.37 13.87
N THR A 10 17.23 -17.99 14.35
CA THR A 10 16.09 -18.90 14.51
C THR A 10 15.10 -18.85 13.35
N GLY A 11 15.03 -17.73 12.63
CA GLY A 11 13.98 -17.45 11.65
C GLY A 11 12.67 -16.99 12.28
N LYS A 12 12.66 -16.64 13.58
CA LYS A 12 11.47 -16.18 14.29
C LYS A 12 11.35 -14.67 14.29
N CYS A 13 10.11 -14.19 14.26
CA CYS A 13 9.79 -12.77 14.33
C CYS A 13 8.93 -12.47 15.57
N THR A 14 9.16 -11.31 16.16
CA THR A 14 8.27 -10.78 17.21
C THR A 14 7.47 -9.63 16.65
N GLN A 15 6.23 -9.53 17.12
CA GLN A 15 5.32 -8.46 16.71
C GLN A 15 4.73 -7.78 17.94
N GLN A 16 4.31 -6.52 17.78
CA GLN A 16 3.55 -5.76 18.76
C GLN A 16 2.22 -5.29 18.19
N LEU A 17 1.27 -4.97 19.07
CA LEU A 17 0.02 -4.37 18.64
C LEU A 17 0.30 -3.01 18.01
N TYR A 18 -0.35 -2.76 16.87
CA TYR A 18 -0.33 -1.48 16.18
C TYR A 18 -1.74 -1.21 15.68
N SER A 19 -2.17 0.03 15.81
CA SER A 19 -3.50 0.48 15.40
C SER A 19 -3.34 1.59 14.38
N PHE A 20 -4.08 1.46 13.28
CA PHE A 20 -4.21 2.52 12.28
C PHE A 20 -5.36 3.45 12.67
N SER A 21 -5.28 4.70 12.26
CA SER A 21 -6.33 5.69 12.49
C SER A 21 -6.33 6.74 11.40
N GLY A 22 -7.52 7.11 10.93
CA GLY A 22 -7.69 8.05 9.84
C GLY A 22 -8.75 7.55 8.88
N ASN A 23 -9.28 8.44 8.04
CA ASN A 23 -10.41 8.13 7.16
C ASN A 23 -10.04 7.15 6.04
N LEU A 24 -8.75 7.09 5.70
CA LEU A 24 -8.24 6.20 4.66
C LEU A 24 -7.33 5.10 5.23
N SER A 25 -7.33 4.90 6.55
CA SER A 25 -6.50 3.86 7.18
C SER A 25 -6.84 2.44 6.71
N PRO A 26 -5.81 1.60 6.45
CA PRO A 26 -4.37 1.83 6.66
C PRO A 26 -3.66 2.48 5.45
N LEU A 27 -4.39 2.95 4.44
CA LEU A 27 -3.86 3.46 3.17
C LEU A 27 -3.44 4.94 3.20
N ASP A 28 -3.67 5.63 4.32
CA ASP A 28 -3.07 6.93 4.64
C ASP A 28 -1.71 6.83 5.35
N GLU A 29 -1.28 5.62 5.69
CA GLU A 29 0.11 5.34 6.08
C GLU A 29 1.07 5.45 4.89
N GLU A 30 2.36 5.24 5.15
CA GLU A 30 3.36 5.14 4.09
C GLU A 30 3.05 3.99 3.14
N LEU A 31 2.82 4.30 1.87
CA LEU A 31 2.63 3.33 0.80
C LEU A 31 3.89 3.18 -0.05
N SER A 32 4.19 1.94 -0.40
CA SER A 32 5.18 1.56 -1.41
C SER A 32 4.44 1.16 -2.68
N VAL A 33 5.00 1.48 -3.85
CA VAL A 33 4.36 1.23 -5.15
C VAL A 33 5.06 0.06 -5.81
N HIS A 34 4.35 -1.01 -6.08
CA HIS A 34 4.90 -2.27 -6.56
C HIS A 34 4.50 -2.50 -8.00
N PHE A 35 5.40 -3.12 -8.74
CA PHE A 35 5.25 -3.42 -10.14
C PHE A 35 5.67 -4.86 -10.41
N ARG A 36 4.94 -5.53 -11.31
CA ARG A 36 5.27 -6.86 -11.83
C ARG A 36 5.13 -6.86 -13.34
N GLY A 37 6.08 -7.49 -14.03
CA GLY A 37 6.05 -7.61 -15.48
C GLY A 37 5.09 -8.68 -16.02
N PRO A 38 4.84 -8.71 -17.34
CA PRO A 38 5.46 -7.88 -18.38
C PRO A 38 4.98 -6.42 -18.41
N LEU A 39 5.86 -5.48 -18.09
CA LEU A 39 5.51 -4.07 -17.92
C LEU A 39 6.70 -3.15 -18.24
N THR A 40 6.45 -2.07 -18.99
CA THR A 40 7.39 -0.97 -19.22
C THR A 40 6.84 0.27 -18.52
N LEU A 41 7.57 0.88 -17.58
CA LEU A 41 7.15 2.12 -16.92
C LEU A 41 7.78 3.33 -17.63
N LEU A 42 6.94 4.24 -18.11
CA LEU A 42 7.34 5.41 -18.88
C LEU A 42 7.26 6.69 -18.06
N GLN A 43 6.35 6.74 -17.09
CA GLN A 43 6.20 7.89 -16.21
C GLN A 43 5.63 7.47 -14.86
N PHE A 44 6.16 8.04 -13.78
CA PHE A 44 5.55 7.93 -12.46
C PHE A 44 5.68 9.26 -11.74
N GLY A 45 4.68 9.64 -10.96
CA GLY A 45 4.75 10.82 -10.11
C GLY A 45 3.85 10.75 -8.90
N VAL A 46 4.21 11.52 -7.88
CA VAL A 46 3.41 11.70 -6.67
C VAL A 46 3.19 13.19 -6.42
N TYR A 47 1.95 13.56 -6.12
CA TYR A 47 1.58 14.94 -5.81
C TYR A 47 0.90 15.03 -4.46
N TYR A 48 1.12 16.16 -3.78
CA TYR A 48 0.44 16.54 -2.55
C TYR A 48 -0.24 17.90 -2.71
N PRO A 49 -1.28 18.22 -1.91
CA PRO A 49 -1.85 19.55 -1.89
C PRO A 49 -0.77 20.59 -1.61
N SER A 50 -0.75 21.67 -2.38
CA SER A 50 0.16 22.78 -2.14
C SER A 50 -0.11 23.36 -0.75
N SER A 51 0.93 23.78 -0.04
CA SER A 51 0.86 24.27 1.35
C SER A 51 -0.11 25.44 1.61
N SER A 52 -0.67 26.04 0.56
CA SER A 52 -1.73 27.06 0.61
C SER A 52 -3.16 26.50 0.80
N ALA A 53 -3.39 25.20 0.57
CA ALA A 53 -4.71 24.57 0.66
C ALA A 53 -5.12 24.13 2.08
N LEU A 54 -4.24 24.29 3.08
CA LEU A 54 -4.50 23.92 4.48
C LEU A 54 -5.02 25.08 5.36
N GLN A 55 -5.44 26.20 4.78
CA GLN A 55 -6.01 27.31 5.56
C GLN A 55 -7.39 27.74 5.08
N THR A 56 -8.43 26.93 5.34
CA THR A 56 -9.73 27.51 5.72
C THR A 56 -10.52 26.55 6.62
N SER A 57 -10.34 26.68 7.93
CA SER A 57 -11.34 26.39 9.00
C SER A 57 -10.75 26.78 10.37
N THR A 58 -10.57 28.07 10.61
CA THR A 58 -10.64 28.66 11.97
C THR A 58 -12.13 28.92 12.22
N VAL A 59 -12.75 28.69 13.39
CA VAL A 59 -12.57 29.25 14.74
C VAL A 59 -13.43 28.35 15.66
N GLU A 60 -12.96 27.82 16.79
CA GLU A 60 -13.19 28.46 18.09
C GLU A 60 -12.02 28.21 19.06
N SER A 61 -11.45 29.34 19.47
CA SER A 61 -10.53 29.50 20.57
C SER A 61 -11.29 29.57 21.90
N SER A 62 -10.79 28.88 22.92
CA SER A 62 -10.93 29.35 24.30
C SER A 62 -9.76 28.90 25.17
N PRO A 63 -9.42 29.67 26.21
CA PRO A 63 -8.05 30.11 26.45
C PRO A 63 -7.24 29.17 27.34
N ALA A 64 -5.93 29.26 27.14
CA ALA A 64 -4.92 28.80 28.09
C ALA A 64 -5.11 29.48 29.45
N VAL A 65 -5.06 28.68 30.52
CA VAL A 65 -4.78 29.18 31.86
C VAL A 65 -3.50 28.52 32.35
N SER A 66 -2.47 29.35 32.45
CA SER A 66 -1.20 29.05 33.10
C SER A 66 -1.33 29.27 34.61
N SER A 67 -0.79 28.35 35.40
CA SER A 67 -0.17 28.61 36.71
C SER A 67 0.62 27.34 37.08
N ALA A 68 1.94 27.37 36.93
CA ALA A 68 2.92 27.78 37.95
C ALA A 68 3.13 26.71 39.02
N ALA A 69 4.36 26.18 39.04
CA ALA A 69 4.92 25.27 40.02
C ALA A 69 5.14 25.96 41.39
N ALA A 70 5.09 25.17 42.48
CA ALA A 70 6.14 25.07 43.50
C ALA A 70 5.71 24.14 44.66
N ASP A 71 6.58 23.17 44.94
CA ASP A 71 7.12 22.74 46.25
C ASP A 71 6.19 22.39 47.44
N ASP A 72 6.25 21.11 47.84
CA ASP A 72 7.17 20.60 48.90
C ASP A 72 6.56 19.63 49.94
N ASN A 73 7.41 18.63 50.25
CA ASN A 73 7.61 17.93 51.53
C ASN A 73 6.77 16.68 51.95
N ALA A 74 7.44 15.53 51.78
CA ALA A 74 7.79 14.49 52.76
C ALA A 74 6.75 13.94 53.77
N ASN A 75 6.60 12.61 53.80
CA ASN A 75 7.33 11.69 54.71
C ASN A 75 6.52 10.43 55.09
N SER A 76 7.21 9.27 55.08
CA SER A 76 6.96 8.01 55.82
C SER A 76 5.76 7.13 55.43
N GLY A 77 5.87 5.80 55.32
CA GLY A 77 6.95 4.92 55.73
C GLY A 77 6.80 3.47 55.23
N SER A 78 7.86 2.71 55.48
CA SER A 78 8.10 1.32 55.13
C SER A 78 7.08 0.31 55.66
N GLY A 79 6.96 -0.81 54.94
CA GLY A 79 6.38 -2.05 55.44
C GLY A 79 6.61 -3.22 54.47
N SER A 80 7.75 -3.89 54.60
CA SER A 80 8.06 -5.16 53.95
C SER A 80 7.28 -6.32 54.57
N SER A 81 6.88 -7.33 53.78
CA SER A 81 7.34 -8.72 53.95
C SER A 81 6.55 -9.69 53.04
N ALA A 82 7.29 -10.73 52.64
CA ALA A 82 6.98 -11.80 51.72
C ALA A 82 5.95 -12.84 52.22
N GLY A 83 5.43 -13.62 51.26
CA GLY A 83 4.72 -14.87 51.52
C GLY A 83 4.65 -15.72 50.24
N SER A 84 5.30 -16.87 50.28
CA SER A 84 5.54 -17.84 49.20
C SER A 84 4.33 -18.75 48.94
N GLY A 85 4.21 -19.32 47.73
CA GLY A 85 3.16 -20.29 47.41
C GLY A 85 3.31 -20.93 46.03
N SER A 86 3.87 -22.13 46.00
CA SER A 86 4.11 -23.03 44.86
C SER A 86 2.83 -23.51 44.14
N GLY A 87 2.94 -23.86 42.86
CA GLY A 87 1.87 -24.56 42.13
C GLY A 87 2.23 -24.92 40.68
N TYR A 88 3.01 -25.98 40.49
CA TYR A 88 3.13 -26.70 39.22
C TYR A 88 1.80 -27.39 38.88
N GLY A 89 1.32 -27.25 37.64
CA GLY A 89 0.16 -27.97 37.12
C GLY A 89 0.15 -27.98 35.59
N SER A 90 0.68 -29.06 35.02
CA SER A 90 0.63 -29.39 33.59
C SER A 90 -0.81 -29.62 33.12
N VAL A 91 -1.17 -29.10 31.94
CA VAL A 91 -2.15 -29.74 31.05
C VAL A 91 -1.74 -29.56 29.58
N SER A 92 -1.98 -30.64 28.85
CA SER A 92 -1.47 -31.05 27.56
C SER A 92 -2.21 -30.45 26.36
N ALA A 93 -1.55 -30.62 25.21
CA ALA A 93 -1.96 -30.29 23.85
C ALA A 93 -3.41 -30.67 23.49
N LEU A 94 -4.04 -29.81 22.69
CA LEU A 94 -5.25 -30.12 21.93
C LEU A 94 -4.83 -30.42 20.49
N ASP A 95 -4.82 -31.71 20.15
CA ASP A 95 -4.99 -32.18 18.78
C ASP A 95 -6.46 -32.03 18.38
N GLY A 96 -6.69 -31.47 17.19
CA GLY A 96 -8.02 -31.29 16.61
C GLY A 96 -8.00 -31.56 15.13
N GLU A 97 -8.04 -32.84 14.76
CA GLU A 97 -8.45 -33.30 13.43
C GLU A 97 -9.97 -33.17 13.26
N GLY A 98 -10.43 -32.93 12.02
CA GLY A 98 -11.72 -33.45 11.56
C GLY A 98 -12.88 -32.47 11.37
N LYS A 99 -13.17 -32.21 10.10
CA LYS A 99 -14.31 -31.50 9.47
C LYS A 99 -15.69 -31.71 10.11
N ALA A 100 -16.54 -30.67 10.08
CA ALA A 100 -18.00 -30.82 10.05
C ALA A 100 -18.66 -29.72 9.19
N TYR A 101 -19.09 -30.11 7.99
CA TYR A 101 -20.02 -29.41 7.12
C TYR A 101 -21.44 -29.58 7.69
N ARG A 102 -22.18 -28.48 7.91
CA ARG A 102 -23.62 -28.52 8.25
C ARG A 102 -24.44 -28.17 7.02
N SER A 103 -25.34 -29.08 6.66
CA SER A 103 -26.11 -29.11 5.42
C SER A 103 -27.60 -28.93 5.66
N ASP A 104 -28.03 -27.87 6.36
CA ASP A 104 -29.45 -27.69 6.71
C ASP A 104 -29.89 -26.22 6.71
N ILE A 105 -29.90 -25.53 5.55
CA ILE A 105 -30.86 -24.44 5.28
C ILE A 105 -31.28 -24.50 3.81
N SER A 106 -32.55 -24.85 3.59
CA SER A 106 -33.23 -24.96 2.30
C SER A 106 -33.70 -23.59 1.77
N THR A 107 -33.79 -23.49 0.46
CA THR A 107 -34.17 -22.34 -0.37
C THR A 107 -35.69 -22.09 -0.37
N LYS A 108 -36.14 -20.86 -0.05
CA LYS A 108 -37.36 -20.26 -0.65
C LYS A 108 -37.53 -18.76 -0.39
N SER A 109 -37.53 -18.01 -1.50
CA SER A 109 -38.26 -16.77 -1.84
C SER A 109 -38.09 -15.48 -1.02
N ALA A 110 -37.84 -14.41 -1.78
CA ALA A 110 -37.59 -13.00 -1.42
C ALA A 110 -38.73 -12.26 -0.68
N PRO A 111 -38.48 -10.99 -0.30
CA PRO A 111 -39.22 -9.94 -0.97
C PRO A 111 -38.33 -8.90 -1.66
N THR A 112 -38.82 -8.52 -2.83
CA THR A 112 -38.40 -7.40 -3.67
C THR A 112 -38.81 -6.07 -3.02
N SER A 113 -38.07 -5.00 -3.35
CA SER A 113 -38.38 -3.57 -3.17
C SER A 113 -38.24 -2.95 -1.77
N THR A 114 -37.12 -2.25 -1.58
CA THR A 114 -37.15 -0.86 -1.10
C THR A 114 -36.19 -0.05 -1.95
N SER A 115 -36.76 0.82 -2.78
CA SER A 115 -36.08 1.92 -3.46
C SER A 115 -35.41 2.82 -2.41
N ALA A 116 -34.08 2.76 -2.34
CA ALA A 116 -33.32 3.85 -1.74
C ALA A 116 -33.25 4.98 -2.78
N GLN A 117 -33.89 6.09 -2.44
CA GLN A 117 -33.77 7.37 -3.12
C GLN A 117 -32.29 7.73 -3.29
N PRO A 118 -31.84 8.29 -4.43
CA PRO A 118 -30.45 8.71 -4.58
C PRO A 118 -30.19 9.83 -3.57
N SER A 119 -29.40 9.53 -2.54
CA SER A 119 -28.74 10.58 -1.78
C SER A 119 -27.86 11.32 -2.78
N SER A 120 -28.07 12.62 -2.93
CA SER A 120 -27.19 13.50 -3.69
C SER A 120 -25.79 13.37 -3.10
N SER A 121 -24.98 12.52 -3.69
CA SER A 121 -23.57 12.39 -3.37
C SER A 121 -22.93 13.71 -3.78
N GLU A 122 -22.59 14.55 -2.81
CA GLU A 122 -21.66 15.64 -3.06
C GLU A 122 -20.41 15.03 -3.71
N THR A 123 -20.13 15.44 -4.93
CA THR A 123 -18.87 15.14 -5.61
C THR A 123 -17.76 15.75 -4.76
N ALA A 124 -16.78 14.94 -4.36
CA ALA A 124 -15.58 15.45 -3.74
C ALA A 124 -14.95 16.51 -4.65
N SER A 125 -14.64 17.67 -4.10
CA SER A 125 -13.93 18.74 -4.78
C SER A 125 -12.72 19.14 -3.96
N VAL A 126 -11.58 19.27 -4.61
CA VAL A 126 -10.33 19.79 -4.04
C VAL A 126 -10.32 21.31 -4.12
N ASP A 127 -9.63 21.95 -3.17
CA ASP A 127 -9.31 23.38 -3.16
C ASP A 127 -7.79 23.54 -3.31
N GLY A 128 -7.35 24.40 -4.22
CA GLY A 128 -5.94 24.68 -4.47
C GLY A 128 -5.21 23.67 -5.37
N ALA A 129 -4.04 24.11 -5.84
CA ALA A 129 -3.17 23.32 -6.72
C ALA A 129 -2.43 22.22 -5.96
N TRP A 130 -1.98 21.20 -6.70
CA TRP A 130 -1.17 20.10 -6.20
C TRP A 130 0.26 20.25 -6.69
N THR A 131 1.24 20.04 -5.82
CA THR A 131 2.67 20.11 -6.15
C THR A 131 3.26 18.72 -6.28
N ARG A 132 4.06 18.50 -7.33
CA ARG A 132 4.79 17.24 -7.53
C ARG A 132 5.91 17.12 -6.50
N ASP A 133 5.88 16.03 -5.75
CA ASP A 133 6.88 15.68 -4.75
C ASP A 133 7.91 14.68 -5.27
N SER A 134 7.47 13.73 -6.08
CA SER A 134 8.31 12.68 -6.63
C SER A 134 8.00 12.48 -8.11
N TYR A 135 9.02 12.16 -8.90
CA TYR A 135 8.87 12.00 -10.34
C TYR A 135 9.90 11.06 -10.94
N TYR A 136 9.48 10.31 -11.94
CA TYR A 136 10.33 9.43 -12.72
C TYR A 136 9.96 9.50 -14.20
N THR A 137 11.00 9.44 -15.02
CA THR A 137 10.99 9.07 -16.43
C THR A 137 12.19 8.16 -16.66
N PRO A 138 12.20 7.27 -17.69
CA PRO A 138 13.36 6.44 -18.00
C PRO A 138 14.72 7.14 -17.86
N GLY A 139 15.61 6.53 -17.06
CA GLY A 139 16.95 7.03 -16.77
C GLY A 139 17.03 8.20 -15.78
N SER A 140 15.91 8.69 -15.25
CA SER A 140 15.86 9.86 -14.36
C SER A 140 14.86 9.75 -13.22
N THR A 141 15.26 10.18 -12.03
CA THR A 141 14.42 10.19 -10.83
C THR A 141 14.59 11.51 -10.10
N ASP A 142 13.49 12.03 -9.59
CA ASP A 142 13.41 13.08 -8.60
C ASP A 142 12.63 12.56 -7.39
N ASN A 143 13.26 12.61 -6.21
CA ASN A 143 12.72 12.14 -4.93
C ASN A 143 12.02 10.75 -4.98
N CYS A 144 12.53 9.81 -5.78
CA CYS A 144 12.10 8.41 -5.72
C CYS A 144 13.29 7.45 -5.92
N VAL A 145 13.11 6.21 -5.48
CA VAL A 145 14.12 5.15 -5.58
C VAL A 145 13.48 3.84 -6.02
N PHE A 146 14.19 3.11 -6.89
CA PHE A 146 13.81 1.80 -7.37
C PHE A 146 14.53 0.71 -6.55
N LEU A 147 13.74 -0.12 -5.89
CA LEU A 147 14.19 -1.26 -5.10
C LEU A 147 13.64 -2.56 -5.68
N ASN A 148 14.28 -3.68 -5.35
CA ASN A 148 13.83 -5.02 -5.72
C ASN A 148 14.25 -6.06 -4.66
N TYR A 149 13.97 -7.33 -4.93
CA TYR A 149 14.22 -8.45 -4.03
C TYR A 149 15.53 -9.21 -4.31
N HIS A 150 16.59 -8.50 -4.69
CA HIS A 150 17.92 -9.07 -4.94
C HIS A 150 18.91 -8.84 -3.77
N GLY A 151 18.40 -8.66 -2.54
CA GLY A 151 19.21 -8.47 -1.34
C GLY A 151 20.38 -9.45 -1.23
N GLY A 152 21.57 -8.94 -0.92
CA GLY A 152 22.82 -9.72 -0.94
C GLY A 152 23.60 -9.60 -2.26
N SER A 153 23.03 -8.95 -3.28
CA SER A 153 23.71 -8.59 -4.53
C SER A 153 23.88 -7.06 -4.61
N GLY A 154 25.09 -6.56 -4.35
CA GLY A 154 25.40 -5.13 -4.35
C GLY A 154 24.89 -4.36 -3.13
N SER A 155 23.65 -4.60 -2.71
CA SER A 155 23.02 -4.01 -1.52
C SER A 155 22.02 -4.98 -0.88
N GLY A 156 21.49 -4.59 0.29
CA GLY A 156 20.63 -5.46 1.08
C GLY A 156 21.38 -6.68 1.63
N VAL A 157 20.61 -7.67 2.12
CA VAL A 157 21.14 -8.92 2.66
C VAL A 157 20.34 -10.12 2.14
N TRP A 158 21.00 -11.28 2.14
CA TRP A 158 20.35 -12.57 1.99
C TRP A 158 20.58 -13.39 3.26
N SER A 159 19.57 -14.16 3.68
CA SER A 159 19.78 -15.23 4.65
C SER A 159 18.94 -16.45 4.30
N ALA A 160 19.36 -17.61 4.79
CA ALA A 160 18.61 -18.86 4.63
C ALA A 160 17.24 -18.85 5.33
N LYS A 161 17.00 -17.91 6.27
CA LYS A 161 15.76 -17.83 7.04
C LYS A 161 14.71 -16.95 6.39
N PHE A 162 15.13 -15.79 5.87
CA PHE A 162 14.21 -14.77 5.37
C PHE A 162 14.42 -14.46 3.88
N GLY A 163 15.28 -15.22 3.20
CA GLY A 163 15.60 -15.00 1.79
C GLY A 163 16.26 -13.64 1.55
N ASN A 164 16.04 -13.12 0.35
CA ASN A 164 16.52 -11.80 -0.06
C ASN A 164 15.72 -10.69 0.63
N SER A 165 16.41 -9.69 1.17
CA SER A 165 15.79 -8.42 1.57
C SER A 165 15.62 -7.48 0.37
N LEU A 166 15.07 -6.29 0.61
CA LEU A 166 15.18 -5.19 -0.35
C LEU A 166 16.65 -4.86 -0.66
N SER A 167 16.90 -4.55 -1.93
CA SER A 167 18.13 -4.02 -2.52
C SER A 167 17.78 -2.90 -3.50
N TYR A 168 18.75 -2.03 -3.83
CA TYR A 168 18.61 -1.15 -4.99
C TYR A 168 18.51 -1.99 -6.25
N ALA A 169 17.57 -1.67 -7.14
CA ALA A 169 17.54 -2.25 -8.46
C ALA A 169 18.71 -1.74 -9.31
N ASN A 170 19.21 -2.56 -10.23
CA ASN A 170 20.00 -2.07 -11.35
C ASN A 170 19.08 -1.47 -12.42
N ALA A 171 19.68 -0.83 -13.43
CA ALA A 171 18.99 -0.06 -14.48
C ALA A 171 17.91 -0.84 -15.25
N ASP A 172 17.99 -2.17 -15.34
CA ASP A 172 17.02 -3.02 -16.04
C ASP A 172 16.23 -3.95 -15.11
N ASN A 173 16.38 -3.78 -13.80
CA ASN A 173 15.83 -4.63 -12.74
C ASN A 173 16.20 -6.12 -12.85
N SER A 174 17.23 -6.51 -13.62
CA SER A 174 17.68 -7.91 -13.70
C SER A 174 18.48 -8.36 -12.46
N GLY A 175 18.82 -7.44 -11.56
CA GLY A 175 19.59 -7.72 -10.36
C GLY A 175 19.68 -6.54 -9.39
N GLY A 176 20.54 -6.70 -8.38
CA GLY A 176 20.81 -5.66 -7.39
C GLY A 176 21.96 -4.72 -7.79
N SER A 177 21.91 -3.49 -7.30
CA SER A 177 22.96 -2.48 -7.41
C SER A 177 23.52 -2.11 -6.02
N SER A 178 24.75 -1.58 -5.97
CA SER A 178 25.35 -1.07 -4.72
C SER A 178 24.88 0.32 -4.33
N THR A 179 24.34 1.09 -5.28
CA THR A 179 23.80 2.44 -5.08
C THR A 179 22.42 2.57 -5.75
N PRO A 180 21.61 3.57 -5.38
CA PRO A 180 20.40 3.91 -6.15
C PRO A 180 20.74 4.13 -7.63
N VAL A 181 19.96 3.53 -8.51
CA VAL A 181 20.06 3.67 -9.98
C VAL A 181 18.64 3.87 -10.51
N PRO A 182 18.38 4.91 -11.33
CA PRO A 182 17.11 5.03 -12.06
C PRO A 182 16.90 3.83 -12.98
N LEU A 183 15.66 3.36 -13.09
CA LEU A 183 15.30 2.37 -14.10
C LEU A 183 15.43 3.01 -15.50
N GLU A 184 16.00 2.30 -16.46
CA GLU A 184 16.00 2.69 -17.87
C GLU A 184 14.67 2.29 -18.52
N GLU A 185 14.47 2.68 -19.79
CA GLU A 185 13.32 2.21 -20.56
C GLU A 185 13.52 0.71 -20.86
N THR A 186 12.91 -0.13 -20.02
CA THR A 186 13.02 -1.58 -20.11
C THR A 186 11.67 -2.23 -19.86
N THR A 187 11.41 -3.33 -20.57
CA THR A 187 10.29 -4.20 -20.27
C THR A 187 10.70 -5.18 -19.19
N ILE A 188 10.13 -5.01 -17.99
CA ILE A 188 10.26 -5.97 -16.90
C ILE A 188 9.60 -7.27 -17.31
N LYS A 189 10.24 -8.41 -17.03
CA LYS A 189 9.75 -9.73 -17.47
C LYS A 189 8.62 -10.25 -16.60
N SER A 190 7.87 -11.22 -17.13
CA SER A 190 6.87 -11.96 -16.37
C SER A 190 7.40 -12.45 -15.02
N GLY A 191 6.67 -12.14 -13.95
CA GLY A 191 7.00 -12.58 -12.60
C GLY A 191 8.17 -11.87 -11.92
N GLU A 192 8.89 -10.99 -12.63
CA GLU A 192 9.90 -10.11 -12.04
C GLU A 192 9.20 -8.88 -11.43
N GLU A 193 9.69 -8.46 -10.26
CA GLU A 193 9.08 -7.38 -9.48
C GLU A 193 10.10 -6.29 -9.13
N TYR A 194 9.62 -5.05 -9.05
CA TYR A 194 10.34 -3.94 -8.44
C TYR A 194 9.36 -3.03 -7.68
N ILE A 195 9.93 -2.14 -6.88
CA ILE A 195 9.20 -1.30 -5.94
C ILE A 195 9.75 0.12 -6.00
N ILE A 196 8.85 1.09 -6.07
CA ILE A 196 9.18 2.50 -5.92
C ILE A 196 8.84 2.96 -4.51
N PHE A 197 9.83 3.59 -3.89
CA PHE A 197 9.72 4.36 -2.65
C PHE A 197 10.05 5.82 -2.92
N SER A 198 9.77 6.71 -1.95
CA SER A 198 10.31 8.08 -2.00
C SER A 198 11.84 8.06 -1.90
N GLY A 199 12.49 9.14 -2.32
CA GLY A 199 13.94 9.32 -2.24
C GLY A 199 14.44 9.56 -0.82
N SER A 200 13.53 9.66 0.15
CA SER A 200 13.83 9.88 1.57
C SER A 200 14.23 8.56 2.23
N LYS A 201 15.51 8.39 2.53
CA LYS A 201 16.04 7.21 3.21
C LYS A 201 15.57 7.16 4.66
N CYS A 202 15.23 5.96 5.15
CA CYS A 202 14.98 5.76 6.58
C CYS A 202 16.26 6.00 7.37
N GLY A 203 16.14 6.80 8.43
CA GLY A 203 17.14 7.06 9.45
C GLY A 203 17.12 5.99 10.55
N SER A 204 16.97 6.40 11.82
CA SER A 204 16.89 5.48 12.97
C SER A 204 15.50 4.85 13.10
N SER A 205 15.39 3.68 13.74
CA SER A 205 14.20 2.79 13.83
C SER A 205 12.85 3.42 14.25
N SER A 206 12.79 4.68 14.64
CA SER A 206 11.54 5.39 14.95
C SER A 206 10.86 6.02 13.73
N ASP A 207 11.56 6.29 12.62
CA ASP A 207 10.97 7.02 11.48
C ASP A 207 10.23 6.13 10.48
N CYS A 208 10.73 4.93 10.23
CA CYS A 208 10.16 3.94 9.32
C CYS A 208 9.57 2.71 10.03
N GLY A 209 9.56 2.72 11.36
CA GLY A 209 9.32 1.54 12.18
C GLY A 209 10.44 0.50 12.04
N TYR A 210 10.13 -0.76 12.34
CA TYR A 210 11.08 -1.85 12.17
C TYR A 210 11.30 -2.17 10.69
N TYR A 211 12.56 -2.31 10.31
CA TYR A 211 12.97 -2.89 9.03
C TYR A 211 14.09 -3.88 9.27
N ARG A 212 14.20 -4.89 8.40
CA ARG A 212 15.17 -5.98 8.55
C ARG A 212 16.60 -5.43 8.59
N LYS A 213 17.40 -5.87 9.56
CA LYS A 213 18.80 -5.43 9.69
C LYS A 213 19.59 -5.72 8.40
N GLY A 214 20.28 -4.70 7.88
CA GLY A 214 21.09 -4.80 6.66
C GLY A 214 20.31 -4.63 5.35
N THR A 215 18.98 -4.48 5.40
CA THR A 215 18.18 -4.13 4.23
C THR A 215 18.37 -2.68 3.81
N VAL A 216 17.95 -2.37 2.58
CA VAL A 216 17.76 -0.99 2.11
C VAL A 216 16.36 -0.53 2.51
N ALA A 217 16.24 0.60 3.21
CA ALA A 217 14.97 1.10 3.72
C ALA A 217 14.79 2.59 3.39
N TYR A 218 13.64 2.92 2.79
CA TYR A 218 13.23 4.27 2.41
C TYR A 218 11.79 4.53 2.86
N HIS A 219 11.42 5.79 3.04
CA HIS A 219 10.06 6.24 3.32
C HIS A 219 9.13 5.94 2.14
N GLY A 220 7.93 5.44 2.42
CA GLY A 220 6.86 5.36 1.43
C GLY A 220 6.16 6.71 1.27
N PHE A 221 5.11 6.73 0.46
CA PHE A 221 4.27 7.90 0.22
C PHE A 221 3.09 7.89 1.20
N LYS A 222 3.14 8.75 2.22
CA LYS A 222 2.16 8.83 3.32
C LYS A 222 1.11 9.92 3.09
N GLY A 223 0.07 9.92 3.92
CA GLY A 223 -0.92 10.99 3.99
C GLY A 223 -2.23 10.63 3.30
N ALA A 224 -3.33 11.19 3.81
CA ALA A 224 -4.68 10.95 3.30
C ALA A 224 -4.99 11.69 2.00
N SER A 225 -4.25 12.76 1.68
CA SER A 225 -4.41 13.51 0.43
C SER A 225 -3.14 13.39 -0.40
N LYS A 226 -3.18 12.56 -1.45
CA LYS A 226 -2.06 12.31 -2.36
C LYS A 226 -2.56 11.82 -3.72
N ILE A 227 -1.84 12.14 -4.78
CA ILE A 227 -2.14 11.65 -6.13
C ILE A 227 -0.94 10.86 -6.63
N PHE A 228 -1.17 9.63 -7.10
CA PHE A 228 -0.21 8.90 -7.92
C PHE A 228 -0.61 9.02 -9.39
N VAL A 229 0.37 9.27 -10.25
CA VAL A 229 0.19 9.26 -11.70
C VAL A 229 1.12 8.24 -12.34
N PHE A 230 0.65 7.61 -13.41
CA PHE A 230 1.35 6.54 -14.08
C PHE A 230 1.22 6.68 -15.59
N GLU A 231 2.29 6.39 -16.31
CA GLU A 231 2.26 6.01 -17.73
C GLU A 231 3.04 4.71 -17.90
N PHE A 232 2.42 3.69 -18.47
CA PHE A 232 3.05 2.39 -18.67
C PHE A 232 2.51 1.64 -19.89
N GLU A 233 3.26 0.62 -20.31
CA GLU A 233 2.83 -0.41 -21.23
C GLU A 233 2.72 -1.75 -20.48
N MET A 234 1.84 -2.64 -20.93
CA MET A 234 1.70 -4.00 -20.42
C MET A 234 1.72 -4.99 -21.60
N PRO A 235 2.85 -5.14 -22.30
CA PRO A 235 2.94 -5.99 -23.49
C PRO A 235 2.68 -7.45 -23.14
N SER A 236 2.20 -8.25 -24.09
CA SER A 236 2.03 -9.69 -23.90
C SER A 236 3.36 -10.43 -23.89
N ASP A 237 3.51 -11.38 -22.96
CA ASP A 237 4.63 -12.30 -22.88
C ASP A 237 4.14 -13.75 -22.95
N THR A 238 4.17 -14.31 -24.15
CA THR A 238 3.77 -15.70 -24.41
C THR A 238 4.92 -16.70 -24.25
N ASN A 239 6.11 -16.24 -23.86
CA ASN A 239 7.34 -17.04 -23.80
C ASN A 239 7.63 -17.51 -22.38
N GLY A 240 6.72 -18.28 -21.79
CA GLY A 240 6.92 -18.90 -20.49
C GLY A 240 5.69 -19.61 -19.96
N ASN A 241 5.80 -20.18 -18.77
CA ASN A 241 4.71 -20.90 -18.09
C ASN A 241 4.81 -20.80 -16.55
N GLY A 242 5.51 -19.78 -16.04
CA GLY A 242 5.60 -19.51 -14.61
C GLY A 242 4.26 -19.12 -14.00
N TYR A 243 4.16 -19.15 -12.67
CA TYR A 243 2.92 -18.84 -11.94
C TYR A 243 2.37 -17.44 -12.28
N ASN A 244 3.25 -16.45 -12.41
CA ASN A 244 2.91 -15.07 -12.80
C ASN A 244 3.23 -14.78 -14.28
N GLN A 245 3.19 -15.80 -15.14
CA GLN A 245 3.43 -15.61 -16.57
C GLN A 245 2.37 -14.71 -17.19
N ASP A 246 2.79 -13.64 -17.85
CA ASP A 246 1.90 -12.73 -18.55
C ASP A 246 0.82 -12.10 -17.66
N MET A 247 1.16 -11.82 -16.40
CA MET A 247 0.27 -11.24 -15.40
C MET A 247 0.85 -9.95 -14.83
N PRO A 248 1.00 -8.87 -15.63
CA PRO A 248 1.55 -7.63 -15.12
C PRO A 248 0.63 -7.00 -14.08
N ALA A 249 1.23 -6.27 -13.15
CA ALA A 249 0.49 -5.62 -12.08
C ALA A 249 1.16 -4.34 -11.59
N VAL A 250 0.34 -3.40 -11.14
CA VAL A 250 0.70 -2.25 -10.32
C VAL A 250 -0.18 -2.27 -9.07
N TRP A 251 0.43 -2.26 -7.89
CA TRP A 251 -0.30 -2.29 -6.61
C TRP A 251 0.41 -1.50 -5.53
N LEU A 252 -0.31 -1.16 -4.47
CA LEU A 252 0.21 -0.46 -3.31
C LEU A 252 0.19 -1.37 -2.08
N LEU A 253 1.29 -1.38 -1.35
CA LEU A 253 1.38 -2.01 -0.04
C LEU A 253 1.81 -0.98 0.99
N ASN A 254 1.36 -1.12 2.24
CA ASN A 254 1.99 -0.41 3.33
C ASN A 254 3.50 -0.72 3.36
N ALA A 255 4.30 0.33 3.42
CA ALA A 255 5.74 0.32 3.30
C ALA A 255 6.44 -0.59 4.32
N LYS A 256 5.78 -0.90 5.46
CA LYS A 256 6.28 -1.86 6.44
C LYS A 256 6.41 -3.27 5.88
N ILE A 257 5.55 -3.66 4.92
CA ILE A 257 5.53 -5.02 4.33
C ILE A 257 6.86 -5.33 3.61
N PRO A 258 7.26 -4.57 2.57
CA PRO A 258 8.53 -4.83 1.87
C PRO A 258 9.77 -4.54 2.74
N ARG A 259 9.69 -3.62 3.72
CA ARG A 259 10.81 -3.35 4.65
C ARG A 259 11.15 -4.52 5.57
N THR A 260 10.21 -5.45 5.80
CA THR A 260 10.42 -6.64 6.61
C THR A 260 10.50 -7.91 5.75
N LEU A 261 9.35 -8.49 5.42
CA LEU A 261 9.22 -9.70 4.63
C LEU A 261 7.88 -9.68 3.89
N GLN A 262 7.93 -9.43 2.59
CA GLN A 262 6.74 -9.50 1.73
C GLN A 262 6.32 -10.95 1.51
N TYR A 263 7.27 -11.80 1.10
CA TYR A 263 7.04 -13.21 0.83
C TYR A 263 7.78 -14.09 1.84
N GLY A 264 7.04 -14.97 2.51
CA GLY A 264 7.60 -15.92 3.48
C GLY A 264 6.75 -16.06 4.73
N GLU A 265 7.41 -16.18 5.88
CA GLU A 265 6.78 -16.38 7.18
C GLU A 265 5.85 -15.20 7.55
N ALA A 266 4.55 -15.49 7.69
CA ALA A 266 3.53 -14.46 7.88
C ALA A 266 3.72 -13.65 9.16
N THR A 267 4.30 -14.24 10.21
CA THR A 267 4.62 -13.53 11.46
C THR A 267 5.75 -12.50 11.32
N CYS A 268 6.49 -12.51 10.21
CA CYS A 268 7.51 -11.53 9.87
C CYS A 268 6.99 -10.39 9.00
N SER A 269 5.67 -10.27 8.88
CA SER A 269 5.00 -9.25 8.09
C SER A 269 3.74 -8.77 8.79
N CYS A 270 3.43 -7.49 8.62
CA CYS A 270 2.13 -6.98 9.05
C CYS A 270 1.03 -7.25 8.02
N TRP A 271 1.35 -7.76 6.82
CA TRP A 271 0.42 -7.93 5.70
C TRP A 271 -0.83 -8.73 6.06
N LYS A 272 -0.66 -9.86 6.77
CA LYS A 272 -1.79 -10.69 7.23
C LYS A 272 -2.53 -10.15 8.47
N THR A 273 -2.09 -9.00 8.99
CA THR A 273 -2.58 -8.43 10.26
C THR A 273 -3.10 -7.01 10.12
N GLY A 274 -3.41 -6.59 8.89
CA GLY A 274 -4.15 -5.35 8.62
C GLY A 274 -3.35 -4.21 8.01
N CYS A 275 -2.09 -4.42 7.58
CA CYS A 275 -1.31 -3.37 6.92
C CYS A 275 -1.89 -2.88 5.59
N GLY A 276 -2.78 -3.66 4.97
CA GLY A 276 -3.47 -3.23 3.75
C GLY A 276 -2.69 -3.51 2.47
N GLU A 277 -3.46 -3.74 1.42
CA GLU A 277 -3.04 -3.92 0.03
C GLU A 277 -4.13 -3.30 -0.86
N LEU A 278 -3.69 -2.55 -1.87
CA LEU A 278 -4.54 -1.87 -2.83
C LEU A 278 -4.02 -2.16 -4.25
N ASP A 279 -4.67 -3.11 -4.91
CA ASP A 279 -4.34 -3.52 -6.28
C ASP A 279 -4.92 -2.51 -7.27
N LEU A 280 -4.06 -1.79 -8.01
CA LEU A 280 -4.43 -0.64 -8.84
C LEU A 280 -4.70 -0.99 -10.30
N PHE A 281 -3.78 -1.74 -10.92
CA PHE A 281 -3.85 -2.11 -12.34
C PHE A 281 -3.28 -3.53 -12.47
N GLU A 282 -4.11 -4.56 -12.40
CA GLU A 282 -3.62 -5.95 -12.34
C GLU A 282 -4.32 -6.86 -13.35
N VAL A 283 -3.54 -7.67 -14.08
CA VAL A 283 -4.04 -8.82 -14.84
C VAL A 283 -4.08 -10.05 -13.92
N LEU A 284 -5.30 -10.53 -13.60
CA LEU A 284 -5.53 -11.65 -12.66
C LEU A 284 -5.47 -13.04 -13.30
N SER A 285 -5.35 -13.14 -14.61
CA SER A 285 -5.27 -14.42 -15.34
C SER A 285 -4.26 -14.34 -16.47
N SER A 286 -3.36 -15.33 -16.54
CA SER A 286 -2.31 -15.42 -17.56
C SER A 286 -2.87 -15.34 -18.97
N GLY A 287 -2.24 -14.55 -19.84
CA GLY A 287 -2.64 -14.45 -21.24
C GLY A 287 -3.89 -13.61 -21.48
N SER A 288 -4.54 -13.16 -20.41
CA SER A 288 -5.87 -12.58 -20.52
C SER A 288 -5.80 -11.08 -20.75
N SER A 289 -6.50 -10.65 -21.79
CA SER A 289 -7.35 -9.46 -21.69
C SER A 289 -8.71 -10.00 -21.20
N GLN A 290 -9.02 -10.11 -19.90
CA GLN A 290 -10.37 -10.37 -19.26
C GLN A 290 -10.19 -11.13 -17.92
N ASN A 291 -10.72 -10.61 -16.81
CA ASN A 291 -10.62 -11.23 -15.48
C ASN A 291 -11.34 -12.60 -15.37
N SER A 292 -10.82 -13.48 -14.51
CA SER A 292 -11.56 -14.57 -13.86
C SER A 292 -11.81 -14.25 -12.37
N ASN A 293 -13.08 -14.16 -11.96
CA ASN A 293 -13.56 -13.87 -10.59
C ASN A 293 -13.05 -14.86 -9.51
N ASN A 294 -11.80 -14.73 -9.05
CA ASN A 294 -11.32 -15.51 -7.90
C ASN A 294 -10.21 -14.80 -7.10
N GLY A 295 -10.56 -13.72 -6.41
CA GLY A 295 -9.70 -13.08 -5.42
C GLY A 295 -10.09 -11.65 -5.08
N GLY A 296 -10.28 -11.35 -3.79
CA GLY A 296 -10.41 -9.98 -3.26
C GLY A 296 -11.77 -9.29 -3.44
N GLY A 297 -12.15 -8.43 -2.48
CA GLY A 297 -13.43 -7.70 -2.46
C GLY A 297 -13.50 -6.51 -3.41
N GLY A 298 -13.04 -6.67 -4.65
CA GLY A 298 -12.91 -5.59 -5.62
C GLY A 298 -14.13 -5.24 -6.45
N SER A 299 -14.05 -4.12 -7.17
CA SER A 299 -15.10 -3.73 -8.10
C SER A 299 -15.05 -4.61 -9.35
N GLN A 300 -16.10 -4.53 -10.17
CA GLN A 300 -16.13 -5.19 -11.48
C GLN A 300 -15.56 -4.29 -12.58
N ASP A 301 -14.98 -3.14 -12.21
CA ASP A 301 -14.42 -2.18 -13.15
C ASP A 301 -13.08 -2.68 -13.69
N TYR A 302 -12.79 -2.27 -14.93
CA TYR A 302 -11.62 -2.72 -15.66
C TYR A 302 -10.98 -1.62 -16.48
N PHE A 303 -9.73 -1.86 -16.87
CA PHE A 303 -9.04 -1.17 -17.94
C PHE A 303 -8.62 -2.19 -18.99
N GLU A 304 -8.64 -1.78 -20.25
CA GLU A 304 -8.09 -2.59 -21.34
C GLU A 304 -6.56 -2.61 -21.18
N ARG A 305 -5.99 -3.82 -21.19
CA ARG A 305 -4.53 -3.98 -21.13
C ARG A 305 -3.86 -3.19 -22.27
N PRO A 306 -2.93 -2.26 -22.01
CA PRO A 306 -2.16 -1.60 -23.05
C PRO A 306 -1.10 -2.56 -23.62
N THR A 307 -1.55 -3.53 -24.42
CA THR A 307 -0.68 -4.50 -25.10
C THR A 307 0.06 -3.87 -26.29
N SER A 308 -0.46 -2.75 -26.80
CA SER A 308 0.17 -1.86 -27.77
C SER A 308 -0.12 -0.41 -27.38
N GLY A 309 0.91 0.45 -27.38
CA GLY A 309 0.79 1.82 -26.89
C GLY A 309 0.82 1.89 -25.36
N THR A 310 0.52 3.07 -24.83
CA THR A 310 0.65 3.38 -23.41
C THR A 310 -0.72 3.56 -22.74
N PHE A 311 -0.73 3.46 -21.42
CA PHE A 311 -1.88 3.77 -20.58
C PHE A 311 -1.49 4.85 -19.58
N LYS A 312 -2.29 5.92 -19.49
CA LYS A 312 -2.15 6.95 -18.46
C LYS A 312 -3.20 6.82 -17.37
N GLY A 313 -2.75 6.53 -16.16
CA GLY A 313 -3.58 6.31 -14.98
C GLY A 313 -3.34 7.34 -13.89
N VAL A 314 -4.40 7.71 -13.18
CA VAL A 314 -4.34 8.58 -11.99
C VAL A 314 -5.05 7.89 -10.83
N VAL A 315 -4.43 7.93 -9.65
CA VAL A 315 -4.98 7.43 -8.39
C VAL A 315 -4.99 8.56 -7.36
N ILE A 316 -6.19 9.03 -7.02
CA ILE A 316 -6.41 10.18 -6.14
C ILE A 316 -6.91 9.69 -4.79
N PHE A 317 -6.12 9.94 -3.75
CA PHE A 317 -6.55 9.85 -2.36
C PHE A 317 -6.99 11.24 -1.95
N TYR A 318 -8.26 11.40 -1.57
CA TYR A 318 -8.78 12.68 -1.11
C TYR A 318 -10.00 12.50 -0.20
N GLY A 319 -10.01 13.20 0.93
CA GLY A 319 -11.07 13.07 1.93
C GLY A 319 -11.09 11.66 2.55
N ASP A 320 -12.22 10.98 2.42
CA ASP A 320 -12.43 9.57 2.79
C ASP A 320 -12.48 8.66 1.56
N GLU A 321 -11.96 9.13 0.42
CA GLU A 321 -12.11 8.48 -0.88
C GLU A 321 -10.82 8.19 -1.60
N ILE A 322 -10.85 7.09 -2.36
CA ILE A 322 -9.83 6.74 -3.34
C ILE A 322 -10.52 6.66 -4.71
N HIS A 323 -9.97 7.37 -5.69
CA HIS A 323 -10.44 7.39 -7.07
C HIS A 323 -9.33 6.85 -7.98
N ILE A 324 -9.65 5.87 -8.81
CA ILE A 324 -8.73 5.31 -9.81
C ILE A 324 -9.35 5.55 -11.18
N LEU A 325 -8.61 6.18 -12.10
CA LEU A 325 -9.12 6.50 -13.43
C LEU A 325 -8.05 6.56 -14.52
N GLN A 326 -8.50 6.36 -15.77
CA GLN A 326 -7.73 6.63 -16.98
C GLN A 326 -7.93 8.09 -17.40
N VAL A 327 -6.83 8.74 -17.75
CA VAL A 327 -6.81 10.10 -18.31
C VAL A 327 -6.38 10.06 -19.78
N ASP A 328 -6.59 11.17 -20.49
CA ASP A 328 -6.30 11.24 -21.92
C ASP A 328 -4.78 11.19 -22.16
N ASP A 329 -4.37 10.62 -23.29
CA ASP A 329 -2.94 10.45 -23.64
C ASP A 329 -2.18 11.79 -23.73
N GLU A 330 -2.89 12.88 -24.03
CA GLU A 330 -2.36 14.25 -24.06
C GLU A 330 -2.20 14.88 -22.66
N THR A 331 -2.62 14.19 -21.60
CA THR A 331 -2.48 14.69 -20.23
C THR A 331 -1.00 14.80 -19.86
N GLU A 332 -0.58 15.99 -19.44
CA GLU A 332 0.78 16.26 -19.00
C GLU A 332 0.90 16.20 -17.46
N PHE A 333 1.80 15.37 -16.95
CA PHE A 333 2.13 15.33 -15.52
C PHE A 333 3.27 16.31 -15.20
N GLY A 334 2.94 17.61 -15.25
CA GLY A 334 3.86 18.71 -14.94
C GLY A 334 4.30 18.79 -13.48
N SER A 335 5.07 19.82 -13.11
CA SER A 335 5.51 20.05 -11.72
C SER A 335 4.37 20.37 -10.75
N SER A 336 3.20 20.71 -11.29
CA SER A 336 1.98 20.96 -10.52
C SER A 336 0.76 20.51 -11.33
N LEU A 337 -0.32 20.18 -10.63
CA LEU A 337 -1.65 19.98 -11.20
C LEU A 337 -2.55 21.07 -10.63
N ASP A 338 -3.28 21.77 -11.49
CA ASP A 338 -4.23 22.77 -11.01
C ASP A 338 -5.50 22.12 -10.44
N GLU A 339 -6.21 22.92 -9.65
CA GLU A 339 -7.45 22.51 -8.98
C GLU A 339 -8.53 22.07 -9.98
N GLU A 340 -8.65 22.78 -11.11
CA GLU A 340 -9.65 22.51 -12.14
C GLU A 340 -9.46 21.13 -12.76
N THR A 341 -8.21 20.77 -13.08
CA THR A 341 -7.83 19.47 -13.62
C THR A 341 -8.20 18.34 -12.65
N VAL A 342 -7.80 18.46 -11.38
CA VAL A 342 -8.10 17.43 -10.37
C VAL A 342 -9.60 17.32 -10.11
N ASN A 343 -10.31 18.45 -10.05
CA ASN A 343 -11.77 18.47 -9.90
C ASN A 343 -12.49 17.88 -11.13
N ALA A 344 -11.95 18.05 -12.34
CA ALA A 344 -12.48 17.41 -13.54
C ALA A 344 -12.35 15.88 -13.46
N TRP A 345 -11.20 15.38 -12.98
CA TRP A 345 -11.00 13.94 -12.75
C TRP A 345 -11.96 13.38 -11.69
N LEU A 346 -12.15 14.06 -10.56
CA LEU A 346 -13.10 13.66 -9.52
C LEU A 346 -14.57 13.68 -9.96
N LYS A 347 -14.92 14.48 -10.98
CA LYS A 347 -16.26 14.45 -11.60
C LYS A 347 -16.40 13.31 -12.60
N LYS A 348 -15.34 13.03 -13.38
CA LYS A 348 -15.29 11.87 -14.29
C LYS A 348 -15.45 10.57 -13.51
N SER A 349 -14.86 10.50 -12.31
CA SER A 349 -14.96 9.35 -11.41
C SER A 349 -16.34 9.10 -10.77
N VAL A 350 -17.37 9.85 -11.17
CA VAL A 350 -18.76 9.64 -10.73
C VAL A 350 -19.71 9.36 -11.89
N SER A 351 -19.26 9.48 -13.15
CA SER A 351 -20.15 9.55 -14.32
C SER A 351 -19.96 8.49 -15.40
N LEU A 352 -18.90 7.67 -15.36
CA LEU A 352 -18.59 6.69 -16.43
C LEU A 352 -18.26 5.30 -15.88
N PRO A 353 -18.58 4.21 -16.61
CA PRO A 353 -18.20 2.83 -16.24
C PRO A 353 -16.79 2.42 -16.72
N LEU A 354 -16.03 3.31 -17.36
CA LEU A 354 -14.68 3.00 -17.84
C LEU A 354 -13.68 3.44 -16.78
N LEU A 355 -13.15 2.46 -16.02
CA LEU A 355 -12.15 2.63 -14.97
C LEU A 355 -12.46 3.80 -14.03
N VAL A 356 -13.51 3.68 -13.25
CA VAL A 356 -13.90 4.71 -12.31
C VAL A 356 -14.38 4.00 -11.07
N THR A 357 -13.59 4.06 -10.01
CA THR A 357 -14.04 3.49 -8.75
C THR A 357 -13.74 4.40 -7.58
N ARG A 358 -14.82 4.73 -6.85
CA ARG A 358 -14.86 5.53 -5.62
C ARG A 358 -15.02 4.60 -4.43
N PHE A 359 -14.20 4.78 -3.40
CA PHE A 359 -14.23 3.91 -2.22
C PHE A 359 -14.26 4.68 -0.92
N VAL A 360 -15.20 4.33 -0.05
CA VAL A 360 -15.19 4.72 1.36
C VAL A 360 -14.76 3.52 2.19
N ILE A 361 -13.77 3.69 3.07
CA ILE A 361 -13.33 2.63 3.98
C ILE A 361 -14.34 2.55 5.15
N PRO A 362 -14.98 1.40 5.41
CA PRO A 362 -15.95 1.29 6.50
C PRO A 362 -15.25 1.43 7.86
N PRO A 363 -15.91 2.03 8.88
CA PRO A 363 -15.31 2.39 10.17
C PRO A 363 -14.88 1.20 11.06
N PHE A 364 -15.17 -0.04 10.66
CA PHE A 364 -14.77 -1.26 11.37
C PHE A 364 -14.17 -2.26 10.37
N SER A 365 -12.85 -2.19 10.13
CA SER A 365 -12.18 -3.12 9.23
C SER A 365 -11.69 -4.38 9.97
N ALA A 366 -11.99 -5.53 9.36
CA ALA A 366 -11.57 -6.86 9.78
C ALA A 366 -10.02 -7.01 9.82
N PRO A 367 -9.47 -8.00 10.55
CA PRO A 367 -8.01 -8.17 10.73
C PRO A 367 -7.21 -8.42 9.43
N PHE A 368 -7.87 -8.57 8.28
CA PHE A 368 -7.23 -8.68 6.97
C PHE A 368 -7.95 -7.76 5.95
N PHE A 369 -7.28 -6.67 5.56
CA PHE A 369 -7.74 -5.77 4.50
C PHE A 369 -6.91 -6.07 3.23
N LYS A 370 -7.39 -7.00 2.40
CA LYS A 370 -6.92 -7.18 1.02
C LYS A 370 -8.11 -6.89 0.12
N LYS A 371 -7.98 -5.89 -0.74
CA LYS A 371 -9.03 -5.49 -1.66
C LYS A 371 -8.36 -5.30 -3.01
N HIS A 372 -8.91 -5.97 -4.02
CA HIS A 372 -8.54 -5.75 -5.41
C HIS A 372 -9.42 -4.59 -5.86
N PHE A 373 -9.01 -3.72 -6.76
CA PHE A 373 -9.85 -2.54 -7.03
C PHE A 373 -10.13 -2.36 -8.51
N VAL A 374 -9.17 -2.68 -9.36
CA VAL A 374 -9.36 -2.73 -10.80
C VAL A 374 -8.68 -3.96 -11.32
N THR A 375 -9.43 -4.76 -12.07
CA THR A 375 -8.85 -5.87 -12.79
C THR A 375 -8.79 -5.59 -14.28
N CYS A 376 -7.64 -5.85 -14.87
CA CYS A 376 -7.45 -5.80 -16.30
C CYS A 376 -8.39 -6.79 -16.99
N ILE A 377 -9.14 -6.26 -17.96
CA ILE A 377 -9.92 -7.04 -18.90
C ILE A 377 -9.30 -6.91 -20.29
#